data_AF-A0A524FL53-F1
#
_entry.id   AF-A0A524FL53-F1
#
_cell.length_a   1.000
_cell.length_b   1.000
_cell.length_c   1.000
_cell.angle_alpha   90.00
_cell.angle_beta   90.00
_cell.angle_gamma   90.00
#
_symmetry.space_group_name_H-M   'P 1'
#
loop_
_entity.id
_entity.type
_entity.pdbx_description
1 polymer ?
#
loop_
_entity_poly.entity_id
_entity_poly.type
_entity_poly.pdbx_seq_one_letter_code
_entity_poly.pdbx_strand_id
1 'polypeptide(L)'
;MMFIGLFWLGPFVDFILILTTGYNIRPIYVYGWLSYVWVAPAIIVAMYLGCELMVPEKKKIIVGIYGVIGVLFAILVFFYVSETFLFTLNNPGQDTIDASFNRGFYAYWIIIFFLISTFIFEGIGFAIKAKQATGEIRKKFTYLSVAFIVFVICGALDSVLPVGIAIGLVRIVMMTFALWMYLGLKT
;
A
#
# COMPACT_ATOMS: atom_id res chain seq x y z
N MET A 1 7.66 -3.31 5.79
CA MET A 1 7.61 -1.87 6.16
C MET A 1 8.29 -0.96 5.15
N MET A 2 9.58 -1.15 4.87
CA MET A 2 10.34 -0.35 3.88
C MET A 2 9.66 -0.27 2.50
N PHE A 3 9.09 -1.39 2.02
CA PHE A 3 8.43 -1.45 0.71
C PHE A 3 7.11 -0.67 0.61
N ILE A 4 6.42 -0.39 1.72
CA ILE A 4 5.13 0.32 1.68
C ILE A 4 5.35 1.77 1.23
N GLY A 5 6.43 2.42 1.71
CA GLY A 5 6.79 3.77 1.28
C GLY A 5 7.10 3.86 -0.23
N LEU A 6 7.46 2.75 -0.86
CA LEU A 6 7.74 2.70 -2.29
C LEU A 6 6.46 2.71 -3.14
N PHE A 7 5.28 2.59 -2.54
CA PHE A 7 4.01 2.72 -3.27
C PHE A 7 3.80 4.13 -3.84
N TRP A 8 4.50 5.13 -3.27
CA TRP A 8 4.48 6.50 -3.76
C TRP A 8 5.62 6.83 -4.73
N LEU A 9 6.43 5.85 -5.12
CA LEU A 9 7.59 6.11 -5.97
C LEU A 9 7.17 6.66 -7.34
N GLY A 10 6.08 6.17 -7.95
CA GLY A 10 5.53 6.72 -9.20
C GLY A 10 5.14 8.19 -9.07
N PRO A 11 4.19 8.55 -8.18
CA PRO A 11 3.82 9.95 -7.94
C PRO A 11 4.99 10.85 -7.58
N PHE A 12 5.92 10.36 -6.75
CA PHE A 12 7.10 11.12 -6.34
C PHE A 12 8.02 11.42 -7.52
N VAL A 13 8.35 10.41 -8.34
CA VAL A 13 9.21 10.59 -9.52
C VAL A 13 8.53 11.51 -10.54
N ASP A 14 7.22 11.37 -10.75
CA ASP A 14 6.47 12.22 -11.67
C ASP A 14 6.48 13.69 -11.23
N PHE A 15 6.21 13.93 -9.95
CA PHE A 15 6.28 15.26 -9.36
C PHE A 15 7.67 15.91 -9.51
N ILE A 16 8.75 15.16 -9.23
CA ILE A 16 10.12 15.67 -9.38
C ILE A 16 10.45 15.96 -10.85
N LEU A 17 10.03 15.12 -11.79
CA LEU A 17 10.26 15.35 -13.22
C LEU A 17 9.53 16.60 -13.72
N ILE A 18 8.29 16.84 -13.29
CA ILE A 18 7.56 18.07 -13.61
C ILE A 18 8.34 19.28 -13.11
N LEU A 19 8.79 19.26 -11.86
CA LEU A 19 9.51 20.41 -11.26
C LEU A 19 10.86 20.69 -11.93
N THR A 20 11.57 19.64 -12.36
CA THR A 20 12.95 19.77 -12.85
C THR A 20 13.05 19.91 -14.36
N THR A 21 12.12 19.29 -15.10
CA THR A 21 12.18 19.22 -16.57
C THR A 21 10.95 19.81 -17.26
N GLY A 22 9.85 20.04 -16.54
CA GLY A 22 8.57 20.47 -17.11
C GLY A 22 7.80 19.34 -17.81
N TYR A 23 8.22 18.08 -17.66
CA TYR A 23 7.59 16.92 -18.28
C TYR A 23 7.22 15.85 -17.25
N ASN A 24 6.10 15.15 -17.47
CA ASN A 24 5.74 13.96 -16.72
C ASN A 24 6.61 12.74 -17.08
N ILE A 25 6.52 11.68 -16.28
CA ILE A 25 7.01 10.35 -16.62
C ILE A 25 6.49 9.94 -17.99
N ARG A 26 7.41 9.54 -18.87
CA ARG A 26 7.11 8.91 -20.15
C ARG A 26 7.99 7.68 -20.34
N PRO A 27 7.41 6.56 -20.78
CA PRO A 27 5.99 6.33 -21.08
C PRO A 27 5.12 6.20 -19.82
N ILE A 28 3.81 6.53 -19.92
CA ILE A 28 2.91 6.72 -18.76
C ILE A 28 2.79 5.50 -17.84
N TYR A 29 2.90 4.29 -18.38
CA TYR A 29 2.81 3.04 -17.62
C TYR A 29 3.95 2.85 -16.61
N VAL A 30 5.09 3.53 -16.78
CA VAL A 30 6.19 3.51 -15.81
C VAL A 30 5.71 4.03 -14.45
N TYR A 31 4.75 4.96 -14.43
CA TYR A 31 4.11 5.39 -13.19
C TYR A 31 3.50 4.21 -12.43
N GLY A 32 2.69 3.39 -13.11
CA GLY A 32 2.03 2.24 -12.51
C GLY A 32 3.04 1.20 -12.01
N TRP A 33 4.09 0.92 -12.79
CA TRP A 33 5.14 -0.01 -12.37
C TRP A 33 5.88 0.46 -11.13
N LEU A 34 6.32 1.72 -11.10
CA LEU A 34 7.05 2.27 -9.95
C LEU A 34 6.23 2.21 -8.66
N SER A 35 4.93 2.45 -8.75
CA SER A 35 4.02 2.42 -7.59
C SER A 35 3.70 0.99 -7.15
N TYR A 36 3.42 0.06 -8.08
CA TYR A 36 2.76 -1.20 -7.72
C TYR A 36 3.64 -2.46 -7.80
N VAL A 37 4.86 -2.39 -8.33
CA VAL A 37 5.81 -3.53 -8.29
C VAL A 37 6.10 -3.99 -6.86
N TRP A 38 6.02 -3.07 -5.91
CA TRP A 38 6.36 -3.31 -4.51
C TRP A 38 5.25 -4.02 -3.73
N VAL A 39 4.04 -4.14 -4.28
CA VAL A 39 2.90 -4.76 -3.59
C VAL A 39 3.21 -6.20 -3.21
N ALA A 40 3.76 -7.00 -4.12
CA ALA A 40 4.05 -8.40 -3.88
C ALA A 40 5.13 -8.60 -2.78
N PRO A 41 6.30 -7.94 -2.81
CA PRO A 41 7.24 -7.95 -1.70
C PRO A 41 6.62 -7.47 -0.38
N ALA A 42 5.83 -6.38 -0.42
CA ALA A 42 5.24 -5.79 0.78
C ALA A 42 4.25 -6.75 1.45
N ILE A 43 3.35 -7.38 0.68
CA ILE A 43 2.34 -8.27 1.25
C ILE A 43 2.95 -9.56 1.80
N ILE A 44 4.01 -10.09 1.17
CA ILE A 44 4.74 -11.26 1.69
C ILE A 44 5.32 -10.95 3.07
N VAL A 45 5.98 -9.80 3.22
CA VAL A 45 6.56 -9.38 4.51
C VAL A 45 5.47 -9.10 5.54
N ALA A 46 4.39 -8.44 5.14
CA ALA A 46 3.23 -8.16 5.99
C ALA A 46 2.60 -9.45 6.52
N MET A 47 2.35 -10.42 5.65
CA MET A 47 1.77 -11.70 6.05
C MET A 47 2.72 -12.53 6.89
N TYR A 48 4.03 -12.49 6.61
CA TYR A 48 5.02 -13.13 7.47
C TYR A 48 4.94 -12.60 8.90
N LEU A 49 4.91 -11.28 9.06
CA LEU A 49 4.85 -10.62 10.35
C LEU A 49 3.50 -10.87 11.05
N GLY A 50 2.39 -10.62 10.36
CA GLY A 50 1.06 -10.80 10.93
C GLY A 50 0.77 -12.26 11.31
N CYS A 51 1.25 -13.24 10.54
CA CYS A 51 1.12 -14.64 10.89
C CYS A 51 1.95 -15.02 12.12
N GLU A 52 3.16 -14.47 12.27
CA GLU A 52 3.99 -14.71 13.46
C GLU A 52 3.26 -14.32 14.74
N LEU A 53 2.42 -13.29 14.67
CA LEU A 53 1.66 -12.79 15.81
C LEU A 53 0.38 -13.60 16.08
N MET A 54 -0.33 -13.99 15.03
CA MET A 54 -1.67 -14.57 15.16
C MET A 54 -1.72 -16.10 15.06
N VAL A 55 -1.02 -16.69 14.09
CA VAL A 55 -1.12 -18.12 13.72
C VAL A 55 0.25 -18.66 13.24
N PRO A 56 1.28 -18.67 14.12
CA PRO A 56 2.65 -18.99 13.74
C PRO A 56 2.79 -20.40 13.12
N GLU A 57 1.95 -21.35 13.53
CA GLU A 57 1.94 -22.72 13.03
C GLU A 57 1.58 -22.82 11.53
N LYS A 58 0.78 -21.87 11.01
CA LYS A 58 0.38 -21.81 9.59
C LYS A 58 1.18 -20.80 8.76
N LYS A 59 2.12 -20.08 9.37
CA LYS A 59 2.88 -18.99 8.73
C LYS A 59 3.44 -19.37 7.36
N LYS A 60 4.13 -20.50 7.26
CA LYS A 60 4.76 -20.93 5.99
C LYS A 60 3.74 -21.13 4.86
N ILE A 61 2.60 -21.73 5.19
CA ILE A 61 1.52 -21.99 4.22
C ILE A 61 0.89 -20.67 3.78
N ILE A 62 0.55 -19.79 4.74
CA ILE A 62 -0.06 -18.50 4.44
C ILE A 62 0.90 -17.65 3.59
N VAL A 63 2.15 -17.48 4.02
CA VAL A 63 3.15 -16.73 3.26
C VAL A 63 3.36 -17.32 1.86
N GLY A 64 3.36 -18.64 1.71
CA GLY A 64 3.42 -19.29 0.41
C GLY A 64 2.24 -18.94 -0.50
N ILE A 65 1.00 -18.96 0.03
CA ILE A 65 -0.21 -18.57 -0.72
C ILE A 65 -0.11 -17.11 -1.18
N TYR A 66 0.25 -16.19 -0.28
CA TYR A 66 0.42 -14.77 -0.66
C TYR A 66 1.59 -14.54 -1.61
N GLY A 67 2.63 -15.38 -1.54
CA GLY A 67 3.71 -15.39 -2.51
C GLY A 67 3.20 -15.69 -3.92
N VAL A 68 2.42 -16.77 -4.08
CA VAL A 68 1.84 -17.14 -5.38
C VAL A 68 0.88 -16.06 -5.89
N ILE A 69 -0.05 -15.59 -5.05
CA ILE A 69 -0.99 -14.53 -5.46
C ILE A 69 -0.25 -13.23 -5.76
N GLY A 70 0.81 -12.91 -5.02
CA GLY A 70 1.67 -11.75 -5.25
C GLY A 70 2.39 -11.82 -6.60
N VAL A 71 2.90 -12.99 -6.98
CA VAL A 71 3.48 -13.20 -8.32
C VAL A 71 2.44 -13.01 -9.41
N LEU A 72 1.22 -13.55 -9.23
CA LEU A 72 0.13 -13.33 -10.18
C LEU A 72 -0.21 -11.83 -10.31
N PHE A 73 -0.29 -11.11 -9.20
CA PHE A 73 -0.48 -9.66 -9.21
C PHE A 73 0.63 -8.93 -9.96
N ALA A 74 1.89 -9.29 -9.71
CA ALA A 74 3.03 -8.70 -10.40
C ALA A 74 2.96 -8.94 -11.92
N ILE A 75 2.58 -10.14 -12.37
CA ILE A 75 2.38 -10.44 -13.80
C ILE A 75 1.30 -9.53 -14.39
N LEU A 76 0.18 -9.35 -13.70
CA LEU A 76 -0.89 -8.43 -14.17
C LEU A 76 -0.38 -6.99 -14.28
N VAL A 77 0.35 -6.50 -13.28
CA VAL A 77 0.90 -5.13 -13.29
C VAL A 77 1.97 -4.93 -14.38
N PHE A 78 2.83 -5.92 -14.62
CA PHE A 78 3.91 -5.78 -15.61
C PHE A 78 3.44 -5.94 -17.05
N PHE A 79 2.65 -6.96 -17.33
CA PHE A 79 2.28 -7.33 -18.70
C PHE A 79 0.92 -6.76 -19.14
N TYR A 80 0.04 -6.45 -18.18
CA TYR A 80 -1.32 -5.96 -18.43
C TYR A 80 -1.57 -4.63 -17.71
N VAL A 81 -0.58 -3.74 -17.76
CA VAL A 81 -0.60 -2.45 -17.03
C VAL A 81 -1.75 -1.55 -17.49
N SER A 82 -2.06 -1.57 -18.79
CA SER A 82 -3.12 -0.76 -19.41
C SER A 82 -4.53 -1.26 -19.07
N GLU A 83 -4.66 -2.56 -18.81
CA GLU A 83 -5.89 -3.19 -18.34
C GLU A 83 -6.04 -3.04 -16.82
N THR A 84 -4.91 -3.00 -16.10
CA THR A 84 -4.86 -2.87 -14.64
C THR A 84 -5.20 -1.46 -14.17
N PHE A 85 -4.73 -0.43 -14.87
CA PHE A 85 -4.88 0.96 -14.46
C PHE A 85 -5.57 1.81 -15.52
N LEU A 86 -6.42 2.71 -15.06
CA LEU A 86 -6.94 3.83 -15.84
C LEU A 86 -6.07 5.05 -15.53
N PHE A 87 -5.26 5.44 -16.50
CA PHE A 87 -4.39 6.62 -16.37
C PHE A 87 -5.09 7.86 -16.94
N THR A 88 -5.04 8.95 -16.19
CA THR A 88 -5.56 10.26 -16.61
C THR A 88 -4.48 11.32 -16.43
N LEU A 89 -4.36 12.22 -17.40
CA LEU A 89 -3.42 13.34 -17.38
C LEU A 89 -4.05 14.51 -18.12
N ASN A 90 -4.62 15.46 -17.37
CA ASN A 90 -5.39 16.57 -17.93
C ASN A 90 -4.47 17.67 -18.50
N ASN A 91 -3.50 18.14 -17.71
CA ASN A 91 -2.53 19.16 -18.13
C ASN A 91 -1.09 18.62 -18.06
N PRO A 92 -0.56 18.03 -19.15
CA PRO A 92 0.80 17.50 -19.18
C PRO A 92 1.85 18.58 -18.86
N GLY A 93 2.82 18.23 -18.00
CA GLY A 93 3.87 19.12 -17.53
C GLY A 93 3.45 20.07 -16.41
N GLN A 94 2.21 19.98 -15.95
CA GLN A 94 1.67 20.79 -14.83
C GLN A 94 1.02 19.90 -13.77
N ASP A 95 0.19 18.96 -14.19
CA ASP A 95 -0.48 18.00 -13.32
C ASP A 95 0.36 16.73 -13.16
N THR A 96 0.28 16.10 -11.98
CA THR A 96 0.77 14.73 -11.79
C THR A 96 -0.17 13.72 -12.46
N ILE A 97 0.39 12.64 -13.00
CA ILE A 97 -0.39 11.51 -13.50
C ILE A 97 -1.29 10.96 -12.38
N ASP A 98 -2.56 10.80 -12.69
CA ASP A 98 -3.51 10.08 -11.85
C ASP A 98 -3.70 8.66 -12.42
N ALA A 99 -3.64 7.69 -11.53
CA ALA A 99 -3.74 6.27 -11.87
C ALA A 99 -4.68 5.59 -10.88
N SER A 100 -5.81 5.13 -11.39
CA SER A 100 -6.79 4.39 -10.61
C SER A 100 -6.87 2.94 -11.08
N PHE A 101 -7.13 2.00 -10.18
CA PHE A 101 -7.34 0.62 -10.58
C PHE A 101 -8.60 0.47 -11.43
N ASN A 102 -8.49 -0.25 -12.54
CA ASN A 102 -9.64 -0.68 -13.31
C ASN A 102 -10.43 -1.74 -12.51
N ARG A 103 -11.61 -1.35 -12.02
CA ARG A 103 -12.47 -2.21 -11.18
C ARG A 103 -12.99 -3.46 -11.90
N GLY A 104 -12.99 -3.44 -13.23
CA GLY A 104 -13.38 -4.59 -14.06
C GLY A 104 -12.27 -5.63 -14.23
N PHE A 105 -11.03 -5.33 -13.81
CA PHE A 105 -9.88 -6.20 -14.05
C PHE A 105 -9.43 -6.94 -12.78
N TYR A 106 -8.80 -8.11 -12.95
CA TYR A 106 -8.49 -9.03 -11.85
C TYR A 106 -7.56 -8.44 -10.78
N ALA A 107 -6.63 -7.56 -11.17
CA ALA A 107 -5.69 -6.93 -10.25
C ALA A 107 -6.39 -6.11 -9.15
N TYR A 108 -7.54 -5.49 -9.45
CA TYR A 108 -8.33 -4.74 -8.48
C TYR A 108 -8.86 -5.64 -7.34
N TRP A 109 -9.33 -6.83 -7.68
CA TRP A 109 -9.86 -7.77 -6.69
C TRP A 109 -8.74 -8.38 -5.83
N ILE A 110 -7.57 -8.60 -6.41
CA ILE A 110 -6.39 -9.05 -5.68
C ILE A 110 -5.93 -7.99 -4.68
N ILE A 111 -5.90 -6.70 -5.04
CA ILE A 111 -5.49 -5.66 -4.10
C ILE A 111 -6.50 -5.51 -2.95
N ILE A 112 -7.81 -5.64 -3.21
CA ILE A 112 -8.83 -5.68 -2.15
C ILE A 112 -8.57 -6.83 -1.18
N PHE A 113 -8.32 -8.03 -1.72
CA PHE A 113 -7.99 -9.19 -0.91
C PHE A 113 -6.75 -8.94 -0.04
N PHE A 114 -5.68 -8.37 -0.59
CA PHE A 114 -4.48 -8.01 0.18
C PHE A 114 -4.76 -6.98 1.27
N LEU A 115 -5.56 -5.95 0.99
CA LEU A 115 -5.92 -4.93 1.97
C LEU A 115 -6.73 -5.49 3.14
N ILE A 116 -7.75 -6.31 2.86
CA ILE A 116 -8.57 -6.97 3.89
C ILE A 116 -7.69 -7.86 4.78
N SER A 117 -6.79 -8.62 4.16
CA SER A 117 -5.91 -9.51 4.90
C SER A 117 -4.88 -8.76 5.73
N THR A 118 -4.33 -7.67 5.21
CA THR A 118 -3.44 -6.78 5.97
C THR A 118 -4.15 -6.18 7.18
N PHE A 119 -5.42 -5.77 7.02
CA PHE A 119 -6.24 -5.29 8.12
C PHE A 119 -6.44 -6.35 9.21
N ILE A 120 -6.74 -7.60 8.81
CA ILE A 120 -6.98 -8.69 9.76
C ILE A 120 -5.67 -9.10 10.46
N PHE A 121 -4.63 -9.42 9.70
CA PHE A 121 -3.41 -10.00 10.27
C PHE A 121 -2.52 -8.99 10.99
N GLU A 122 -2.45 -7.76 10.51
CA GLU A 122 -1.61 -6.73 11.13
C GLU A 122 -2.46 -5.75 11.93
N GLY A 123 -3.48 -5.11 11.32
CA GLY A 123 -4.33 -4.15 12.03
C GLY A 123 -4.96 -4.73 13.31
N ILE A 124 -5.76 -5.79 13.17
CA ILE A 124 -6.42 -6.48 14.29
C ILE A 124 -5.41 -7.29 15.09
N GLY A 125 -4.48 -8.01 14.43
CA GLY A 125 -3.46 -8.81 15.11
C GLY A 125 -2.62 -8.01 16.11
N PHE A 126 -2.15 -6.83 15.73
CA PHE A 126 -1.45 -5.92 16.64
C PHE A 126 -2.35 -5.37 17.75
N ALA A 127 -3.63 -5.08 17.46
CA ALA A 127 -4.56 -4.62 18.49
C ALA A 127 -4.76 -5.67 19.59
N ILE A 128 -4.88 -6.96 19.21
CA ILE A 128 -4.98 -8.08 20.15
C ILE A 128 -3.72 -8.16 21.01
N LYS A 129 -2.52 -8.06 20.40
CA LYS A 129 -1.25 -8.09 21.14
C LYS A 129 -1.08 -6.87 22.06
N ALA A 130 -1.52 -5.69 21.65
CA ALA A 130 -1.53 -4.51 22.50
C ALA A 130 -2.39 -4.74 23.76
N LYS A 131 -3.57 -5.35 23.62
CA LYS A 131 -4.44 -5.69 24.75
C LYS A 131 -3.79 -6.68 25.72
N GLN A 132 -3.01 -7.63 25.20
CA GLN A 132 -2.30 -8.65 25.99
C GLN A 132 -1.02 -8.14 26.66
N ALA A 133 -0.34 -7.16 26.05
CA ALA A 133 0.88 -6.58 26.58
C ALA A 133 0.62 -5.52 27.66
N THR A 134 1.65 -5.08 28.37
CA THR A 134 1.60 -3.97 29.35
C THR A 134 2.72 -2.96 29.10
N GLY A 135 2.66 -1.80 29.77
CA GLY A 135 3.72 -0.79 29.76
C GLY A 135 4.04 -0.27 28.36
N GLU A 136 5.35 -0.20 28.06
CA GLU A 136 5.85 0.32 26.79
C GLU A 136 5.51 -0.58 25.59
N ILE A 137 5.53 -1.90 25.78
CA ILE A 137 5.23 -2.89 24.72
C ILE A 137 3.78 -2.70 24.23
N ARG A 138 2.84 -2.46 25.15
CA ARG A 138 1.44 -2.13 24.78
C ARG A 138 1.38 -0.92 23.87
N LYS A 139 2.09 0.17 24.21
CA LYS A 139 2.09 1.40 23.39
C LYS A 139 2.64 1.13 21.99
N LYS A 140 3.76 0.39 21.89
CA LYS A 140 4.37 0.03 20.61
C LYS A 140 3.40 -0.75 19.71
N PHE A 141 2.75 -1.79 20.25
CA PHE A 141 1.73 -2.54 19.50
C PHE A 141 0.50 -1.70 19.13
N THR A 142 0.05 -0.78 19.99
CA THR A 142 -1.03 0.15 19.64
C THR A 142 -0.64 1.03 18.46
N TYR A 143 0.57 1.59 18.44
CA TYR A 143 1.03 2.40 17.31
C TYR A 143 1.09 1.61 16.00
N LEU A 144 1.61 0.37 16.04
CA LEU A 144 1.63 -0.51 14.86
C LEU A 144 0.21 -0.83 14.37
N SER A 145 -0.72 -1.14 15.27
CA SER A 145 -2.12 -1.37 14.91
C SER A 145 -2.75 -0.15 14.24
N VAL A 146 -2.63 1.04 14.84
CA VAL A 146 -3.13 2.30 14.28
C VAL A 146 -2.53 2.56 12.91
N ALA A 147 -1.24 2.34 12.73
CA ALA A 147 -0.58 2.54 11.46
C ALA A 147 -1.21 1.67 10.36
N PHE A 148 -1.34 0.36 10.57
CA PHE A 148 -1.91 -0.53 9.56
C PHE A 148 -3.40 -0.28 9.30
N ILE A 149 -4.17 0.12 10.32
CA ILE A 149 -5.57 0.52 10.15
C ILE A 149 -5.66 1.79 9.27
N VAL A 150 -4.87 2.81 9.58
CA VAL A 150 -4.78 4.05 8.78
C VAL A 150 -4.38 3.72 7.35
N PHE A 151 -3.34 2.91 7.17
CA PHE A 151 -2.86 2.52 5.85
C PHE A 151 -3.95 1.83 5.01
N VAL A 152 -4.66 0.84 5.58
CA VAL A 152 -5.70 0.12 4.84
C VAL A 152 -6.88 1.02 4.52
N ILE A 153 -7.40 1.77 5.49
CA ILE A 153 -8.57 2.63 5.29
C ILE A 153 -8.24 3.72 4.27
N CYS A 154 -7.13 4.43 4.46
CA CYS A 154 -6.74 5.49 3.55
C CYS A 154 -6.37 4.96 2.17
N GLY A 155 -5.66 3.83 2.07
CA GLY A 155 -5.33 3.21 0.78
C GLY A 155 -6.58 2.76 0.02
N ALA A 156 -7.57 2.19 0.71
CA ALA A 156 -8.85 1.86 0.10
C ALA A 156 -9.60 3.12 -0.38
N LEU A 157 -9.66 4.17 0.45
CA LEU A 157 -10.32 5.43 0.09
C LEU A 157 -9.61 6.15 -1.07
N ASP A 158 -8.28 6.19 -1.08
CA ASP A 158 -7.48 6.80 -2.15
C ASP A 158 -7.73 6.11 -3.51
N SER A 159 -8.02 4.81 -3.51
CA SER A 159 -8.36 4.05 -4.72
C SER A 159 -9.79 4.26 -5.24
N VAL A 160 -10.70 4.82 -4.43
CA VAL A 160 -12.13 4.94 -4.76
C VAL A 160 -12.54 6.40 -4.96
N LEU A 161 -11.95 7.32 -4.21
CA LEU A 161 -12.31 8.73 -4.25
C LEU A 161 -11.70 9.41 -5.49
N PRO A 162 -12.47 10.25 -6.20
CA PRO A 162 -11.92 11.05 -7.28
C PRO A 162 -11.01 12.16 -6.74
N VAL A 163 -10.19 12.72 -7.64
CA VAL A 163 -9.32 13.87 -7.34
C VAL A 163 -10.16 15.06 -6.85
N GLY A 164 -9.80 15.61 -5.68
CA GLY A 164 -10.53 16.69 -5.01
C GLY A 164 -10.09 16.93 -3.56
N ILE A 165 -10.85 17.72 -2.81
CA ILE A 165 -10.50 18.06 -1.41
C ILE A 165 -10.52 16.81 -0.51
N ALA A 166 -11.48 15.91 -0.72
CA ALA A 166 -11.65 14.71 0.08
C ALA A 166 -10.43 13.78 0.02
N ILE A 167 -9.87 13.54 -1.18
CA ILE A 167 -8.67 12.71 -1.32
C ILE A 167 -7.43 13.40 -0.70
N GLY A 168 -7.38 14.74 -0.74
CA GLY A 168 -6.33 15.51 -0.06
C GLY A 168 -6.30 15.23 1.45
N LEU A 169 -7.46 15.23 2.11
CA LEU A 169 -7.58 14.87 3.53
C LEU A 169 -7.17 13.41 3.78
N VAL A 170 -7.61 12.48 2.92
CA VAL A 170 -7.22 11.06 3.03
C VAL A 170 -5.71 10.90 2.96
N ARG A 171 -5.05 11.57 2.01
CA ARG A 171 -3.58 11.54 1.86
C ARG A 171 -2.86 12.16 3.05
N ILE A 172 -3.39 13.23 3.65
CA ILE A 172 -2.83 13.82 4.88
C ILE A 172 -2.89 12.81 6.04
N VAL A 173 -4.03 12.16 6.24
CA VAL A 173 -4.16 11.14 7.29
C VAL A 173 -3.23 9.96 6.99
N MET A 174 -3.14 9.54 5.72
CA MET A 174 -2.27 8.46 5.28
C MET A 174 -0.79 8.76 5.55
N MET A 175 -0.33 10.01 5.40
CA MET A 175 1.05 10.40 5.71
C MET A 175 1.41 10.13 7.18
N THR A 176 0.43 10.16 8.10
CA THR A 176 0.68 9.84 9.52
C THR A 176 1.08 8.38 9.73
N PHE A 177 0.82 7.48 8.77
CA PHE A 177 1.26 6.09 8.79
C PHE A 177 2.74 5.97 9.17
N ALA A 178 3.63 6.70 8.49
CA ALA A 178 5.06 6.61 8.72
C ALA A 178 5.44 6.99 10.16
N LEU A 179 4.76 7.98 10.75
CA LEU A 179 4.96 8.39 12.13
C LEU A 179 4.55 7.28 13.10
N TRP A 180 3.37 6.69 12.93
CA TRP A 180 2.88 5.60 13.78
C TRP A 180 3.79 4.37 13.68
N MET A 181 4.23 4.05 12.48
CA MET A 181 5.19 2.98 12.23
C MET A 181 6.52 3.21 12.94
N TYR A 182 7.09 4.42 12.84
CA TYR A 182 8.32 4.76 13.53
C TYR A 182 8.18 4.68 15.06
N LEU A 183 7.10 5.25 15.61
CA LEU A 183 6.82 5.19 17.05
C LEU A 183 6.61 3.76 17.56
N GLY A 184 6.07 2.88 16.73
CA GLY A 184 5.89 1.46 17.05
C GLY A 184 7.19 0.65 17.04
N LEU A 185 8.17 1.01 16.20
CA LEU A 185 9.42 0.27 16.03
C LEU A 185 10.64 0.86 16.76
N LYS A 186 10.62 2.13 17.14
CA LYS A 186 11.79 2.76 17.79
C LYS A 186 12.19 1.99 19.05
N THR A 187 13.47 1.70 19.17
CA THR A 187 14.08 1.01 20.32
C THR A 187 14.24 1.95 21.48
#